data_AF-A0A5C7DUL1-F1
#
_entry.id   AF-A0A5C7DUL1-F1
#
_cell.length_a   1.000
_cell.length_b   1.000
_cell.length_c   1.000
_cell.angle_alpha   90.00
_cell.angle_beta   90.00
_cell.angle_gamma   90.00
#
_symmetry.space_group_name_H-M   'P 1'
#
loop_
_entity.id
_entity.type
_entity.pdbx_description
1 polymer ?
#
loop_
_entity_poly.entity_id
_entity_poly.type
_entity_poly.pdbx_seq_one_letter_code
_entity_poly.pdbx_strand_id
1 'polypeptide(L)'
;MIIFEDSKDAANRLYDQLPIAKLKDYLIITPSFKSIEFVNELANKLNLAYDFLFTEQIKAPNNEECQIAMISETKELVYNEALIKAFDISLDYIYGEANRTYEEKILKNVYRYRKGNLLKDLKGKDILVLHEGCETGITALSCIKSLLKEEVNSIIYASALMPSDVYDYISIFVDEIFCVQKIDHFVDIEFYFKNKTRLESQDILEILEESEYYLPLKR
;
A
#
# COMPACT_ATOMS: atom_id res chain seq x y z
N MET A 1 0.45 7.96 -22.51
CA MET A 1 1.46 9.00 -22.27
C MET A 1 2.41 8.43 -21.24
N ILE A 2 3.71 8.40 -21.53
CA ILE A 2 4.71 7.92 -20.56
C ILE A 2 5.04 9.09 -19.63
N ILE A 3 4.98 8.84 -18.33
CA ILE A 3 5.25 9.83 -17.29
C ILE A 3 6.60 9.54 -16.63
N PHE A 4 6.85 8.27 -16.29
CA PHE A 4 8.04 7.81 -15.59
C PHE A 4 8.87 6.88 -16.48
N GLU A 5 10.19 6.96 -16.37
CA GLU A 5 11.07 5.98 -17.04
C GLU A 5 10.97 4.60 -16.37
N ASP A 6 11.02 4.55 -15.03
CA ASP A 6 10.96 3.34 -14.20
C ASP A 6 10.54 3.66 -12.75
N SER A 7 10.51 2.65 -11.87
CA SER A 7 10.19 2.77 -10.44
C SER A 7 11.09 3.78 -9.71
N LYS A 8 12.36 3.90 -10.12
CA LYS A 8 13.36 4.77 -9.48
C LYS A 8 13.16 6.23 -9.87
N ASP A 9 12.85 6.50 -11.14
CA ASP A 9 12.46 7.84 -11.59
C ASP A 9 11.21 8.33 -10.84
N ALA A 10 10.19 7.48 -10.69
CA ALA A 10 9.01 7.79 -9.89
C ALA A 10 9.35 8.14 -8.43
N ALA A 11 10.21 7.35 -7.79
CA ALA A 11 10.68 7.59 -6.43
C ALA A 11 11.44 8.92 -6.29
N ASN A 12 12.34 9.22 -7.24
CA ASN A 12 13.09 10.48 -7.27
C ASN A 12 12.17 11.70 -7.35
N ARG A 13 11.19 11.65 -8.25
CA ARG A 13 10.25 12.76 -8.42
C ARG A 13 9.34 12.94 -7.22
N LEU A 14 8.97 11.86 -6.52
CA LEU A 14 8.23 11.99 -5.27
C LEU A 14 9.10 12.60 -4.18
N TYR A 15 10.36 12.17 -4.06
CA TYR A 15 11.29 12.71 -3.08
C TYR A 15 11.42 14.24 -3.15
N ASP A 16 11.49 14.80 -4.37
CA ASP A 16 11.59 16.24 -4.60
C ASP A 16 10.35 17.04 -4.13
N GLN A 17 9.21 16.38 -3.95
CA GLN A 17 7.96 16.99 -3.48
C GLN A 17 7.71 16.79 -1.98
N LEU A 18 8.42 15.85 -1.34
CA LEU A 18 8.18 15.50 0.06
C LEU A 18 8.72 16.57 1.02
N PRO A 19 8.04 16.82 2.15
CA PRO A 19 8.48 17.78 3.16
C PRO A 19 9.55 17.13 4.06
N ILE A 20 10.74 16.83 3.51
CA ILE A 20 11.79 16.01 4.14
C ILE A 20 12.11 16.44 5.58
N ALA A 21 12.12 17.76 5.85
CA ALA A 21 12.41 18.28 7.19
C ALA A 21 11.38 17.83 8.26
N LYS A 22 10.11 17.60 7.87
CA LYS A 22 9.04 17.10 8.75
C LYS A 22 9.11 15.58 8.96
N LEU A 23 9.69 14.83 8.01
CA LEU A 23 9.57 13.38 7.95
C LEU A 23 10.60 12.61 8.81
N LYS A 24 11.49 13.29 9.53
CA LYS A 24 12.68 12.67 10.16
C LYS A 24 12.40 11.51 11.11
N ASP A 25 11.27 11.53 11.79
CA ASP A 25 10.88 10.50 12.78
C ASP A 25 9.72 9.62 12.30
N TYR A 26 9.33 9.75 11.03
CA TYR A 26 8.23 8.98 10.45
C TYR A 26 8.64 7.51 10.23
N LEU A 27 7.69 6.61 10.42
CA LEU A 27 7.80 5.23 9.95
C LEU A 27 7.12 5.09 8.60
N ILE A 28 7.80 4.51 7.63
CA ILE A 28 7.18 4.19 6.34
C ILE A 28 6.36 2.90 6.48
N ILE A 29 5.12 2.94 5.99
CA ILE A 29 4.29 1.74 5.83
C ILE A 29 3.87 1.62 4.37
N THR A 30 4.04 0.45 3.78
CA THR A 30 3.52 0.16 2.44
C THR A 30 2.63 -1.08 2.46
N PRO A 31 1.43 -1.07 1.86
CA PRO A 31 0.62 -2.27 1.75
C PRO A 31 0.80 -2.99 0.40
N SER A 32 1.83 -2.63 -0.39
CA SER A 32 2.03 -3.20 -1.73
C SER A 32 3.46 -3.69 -1.94
N PHE A 33 3.62 -5.00 -2.13
CA PHE A 33 4.88 -5.59 -2.58
C PHE A 33 5.32 -5.08 -3.95
N LYS A 34 4.36 -4.74 -4.83
CA LYS A 34 4.67 -4.22 -6.17
C LYS A 34 5.41 -2.88 -6.12
N SER A 35 5.31 -2.17 -4.99
CA SER A 35 5.97 -0.89 -4.77
C SER A 35 7.32 -1.02 -4.07
N ILE A 36 7.88 -2.22 -3.87
CA ILE A 36 9.05 -2.39 -3.00
C ILE A 36 10.31 -1.68 -3.54
N GLU A 37 10.58 -1.70 -4.84
CA GLU A 37 11.70 -0.94 -5.43
C GLU A 37 11.56 0.56 -5.13
N PHE A 38 10.36 1.10 -5.37
CA PHE A 38 10.00 2.49 -5.13
C PHE A 38 10.13 2.87 -3.64
N VAL A 39 9.61 2.03 -2.75
CA VAL A 39 9.65 2.24 -1.29
C VAL A 39 11.07 2.15 -0.77
N ASN A 40 11.85 1.15 -1.20
CA ASN A 40 13.23 0.98 -0.77
C ASN A 40 14.11 2.15 -1.22
N GLU A 41 13.95 2.66 -2.44
CA GLU A 41 14.67 3.85 -2.92
C GLU A 41 14.34 5.09 -2.04
N LEU A 42 13.07 5.32 -1.73
CA LEU A 42 12.64 6.44 -0.87
C LEU A 42 13.11 6.28 0.57
N ALA A 43 13.01 5.08 1.14
CA ALA A 43 13.49 4.78 2.48
C ALA A 43 14.99 5.08 2.63
N ASN A 44 15.80 4.67 1.64
CA ASN A 44 17.23 4.97 1.60
C ASN A 44 17.51 6.49 1.53
N LYS A 45 16.78 7.23 0.69
CA LYS A 45 16.96 8.68 0.55
C LYS A 45 16.54 9.47 1.79
N LEU A 46 15.44 9.04 2.42
CA LEU A 46 14.90 9.70 3.61
C LEU A 46 15.60 9.23 4.91
N ASN A 47 16.37 8.15 4.84
CA ASN A 47 16.92 7.43 5.99
C ASN A 47 15.84 6.97 6.98
N LEU A 48 14.69 6.53 6.47
CA LEU A 48 13.55 6.11 7.27
C LEU A 48 13.35 4.61 7.19
N ALA A 49 13.09 4.03 8.36
CA ALA A 49 12.67 2.65 8.48
C ALA A 49 11.34 2.41 7.75
N TYR A 50 11.15 1.20 7.23
CA TYR A 50 9.87 0.77 6.66
C TYR A 50 9.47 -0.65 7.07
N ASP A 51 8.16 -0.89 7.03
CA ASP A 51 7.53 -2.20 7.16
C ASP A 51 6.37 -2.30 6.17
N PHE A 52 5.89 -3.52 5.93
CA PHE A 52 4.64 -3.71 5.20
C PHE A 52 3.44 -3.59 6.13
N LEU A 53 2.28 -3.29 5.56
CA LEU A 53 1.00 -3.65 6.15
C LEU A 53 0.30 -4.58 5.16
N PHE A 54 0.31 -5.88 5.42
CA PHE A 54 -0.16 -6.85 4.41
C PHE A 54 -1.67 -6.71 4.20
N THR A 55 -2.07 -6.67 2.92
CA THR A 55 -3.46 -6.64 2.50
C THR A 55 -3.69 -7.66 1.40
N GLU A 56 -4.88 -8.25 1.36
CA GLU A 56 -5.27 -9.20 0.32
C GLU A 56 -6.69 -8.92 -0.19
N GLN A 57 -6.85 -9.06 -1.50
CA GLN A 57 -8.10 -8.79 -2.18
C GLN A 57 -9.11 -9.92 -1.98
N ILE A 58 -10.37 -9.53 -1.83
CA ILE A 58 -11.53 -10.41 -1.88
C ILE A 58 -12.25 -10.17 -3.19
N LYS A 59 -12.47 -11.24 -3.93
CA LYS A 59 -13.05 -11.24 -5.27
C LYS A 59 -14.54 -11.57 -5.21
N ALA A 60 -15.29 -11.23 -6.24
CA ALA A 60 -16.70 -11.61 -6.35
C ALA A 60 -16.85 -13.14 -6.49
N PRO A 61 -17.94 -13.76 -5.97
CA PRO A 61 -18.14 -15.21 -5.98
C PRO A 61 -17.97 -15.88 -7.35
N ASN A 62 -18.39 -15.20 -8.41
CA ASN A 62 -18.42 -15.74 -9.78
C ASN A 62 -17.56 -14.93 -10.76
N ASN A 63 -16.66 -14.08 -10.27
CA ASN A 63 -15.75 -13.29 -11.11
C ASN A 63 -14.44 -13.01 -10.37
N GLU A 64 -13.42 -13.80 -10.68
CA GLU A 64 -12.11 -13.67 -10.07
C GLU A 64 -11.37 -12.39 -10.48
N GLU A 65 -11.78 -11.70 -11.56
CA GLU A 65 -11.17 -10.44 -11.97
C GLU A 65 -11.83 -9.24 -11.28
N CYS A 66 -12.97 -9.44 -10.60
CA CYS A 66 -13.68 -8.37 -9.91
C CYS A 66 -13.35 -8.35 -8.42
N GLN A 67 -12.48 -7.41 -8.04
CA GLN A 67 -12.23 -7.08 -6.64
C GLN A 67 -13.45 -6.37 -6.04
N ILE A 68 -13.99 -6.90 -4.93
CA ILE A 68 -15.12 -6.31 -4.20
C ILE A 68 -14.71 -5.79 -2.82
N ALA A 69 -13.63 -6.32 -2.24
CA ALA A 69 -13.16 -5.93 -0.93
C ALA A 69 -11.65 -6.17 -0.75
N MET A 70 -11.11 -5.67 0.35
CA MET A 70 -9.73 -5.80 0.78
C MET A 70 -9.69 -6.05 2.28
N ILE A 71 -8.99 -7.10 2.71
CA ILE A 71 -8.73 -7.41 4.12
C ILE A 71 -7.27 -7.11 4.44
N SER A 72 -7.01 -6.50 5.59
CA SER A 72 -5.65 -6.26 6.10
C SER A 72 -5.22 -7.28 7.16
N GLU A 73 -3.93 -7.27 7.49
CA GLU A 73 -3.38 -8.09 8.58
C GLU A 73 -3.85 -7.69 9.98
N THR A 74 -4.37 -6.47 10.14
CA THR A 74 -5.05 -6.03 11.37
C THR A 74 -6.54 -6.41 11.37
N LYS A 75 -6.98 -7.20 10.38
CA LYS A 75 -8.36 -7.62 10.13
C LYS A 75 -9.31 -6.47 9.79
N GLU A 76 -8.78 -5.35 9.29
CA GLU A 76 -9.61 -4.28 8.74
C GLU A 76 -10.13 -4.66 7.36
N LEU A 77 -11.44 -4.59 7.19
CA LEU A 77 -12.12 -4.94 5.96
C LEU A 77 -12.70 -3.68 5.31
N VAL A 78 -12.25 -3.39 4.09
CA VAL A 78 -12.79 -2.30 3.26
C VAL A 78 -13.42 -2.90 2.02
N TYR A 79 -14.61 -2.46 1.67
CA TYR A 79 -15.34 -3.02 0.53
C TYR A 79 -16.06 -1.97 -0.30
N ASN A 80 -16.29 -2.30 -1.56
CA ASN A 80 -17.04 -1.46 -2.49
C ASN A 80 -18.54 -1.75 -2.36
N GLU A 81 -19.24 -0.89 -1.61
CA GLU A 81 -20.68 -1.00 -1.38
C GLU A 81 -21.51 -1.05 -2.68
N ALA A 82 -21.11 -0.29 -3.70
CA ALA A 82 -21.84 -0.25 -4.97
C ALA A 82 -21.76 -1.60 -5.70
N LEU A 83 -20.60 -2.25 -5.71
CA LEU A 83 -20.43 -3.58 -6.31
C LEU A 83 -21.17 -4.66 -5.52
N ILE A 84 -21.08 -4.63 -4.18
CA ILE A 84 -21.81 -5.57 -3.32
C ILE A 84 -23.30 -5.50 -3.59
N LYS A 85 -23.85 -4.28 -3.63
CA LYS A 85 -25.26 -4.04 -3.89
C LYS A 85 -25.65 -4.43 -5.32
N ALA A 86 -24.82 -4.12 -6.31
CA ALA A 86 -25.11 -4.43 -7.71
C ALA A 86 -25.12 -5.94 -8.00
N PHE A 87 -24.28 -6.70 -7.30
CA PHE A 87 -24.16 -8.15 -7.46
C PHE A 87 -24.93 -8.96 -6.40
N ASP A 88 -25.69 -8.29 -5.53
CA ASP A 88 -26.44 -8.90 -4.43
C ASP A 88 -25.59 -9.84 -3.57
N ILE A 89 -24.38 -9.39 -3.24
CA ILE A 89 -23.42 -10.17 -2.46
C ILE A 89 -23.74 -10.00 -0.97
N SER A 90 -23.89 -11.11 -0.24
CA SER A 90 -24.14 -11.06 1.19
C SER A 90 -22.89 -10.66 1.97
N LEU A 91 -23.06 -9.93 3.08
CA LEU A 91 -21.94 -9.62 3.98
C LEU A 91 -21.33 -10.90 4.58
N ASP A 92 -22.13 -11.93 4.81
CA ASP A 92 -21.66 -13.24 5.29
C ASP A 92 -20.63 -13.87 4.35
N TYR A 93 -20.85 -13.77 3.03
CA TYR A 93 -19.87 -14.21 2.03
C TYR A 93 -18.57 -13.42 2.18
N ILE A 94 -18.65 -12.10 2.29
CA ILE A 94 -17.47 -11.23 2.37
C ILE A 94 -16.67 -11.53 3.63
N TYR A 95 -17.32 -11.63 4.79
CA TYR A 95 -16.64 -11.96 6.06
C TYR A 95 -16.06 -13.37 6.04
N GLY A 96 -16.76 -14.35 5.46
CA GLY A 96 -16.26 -15.71 5.28
C GLY A 96 -14.99 -15.75 4.44
N GLU A 97 -15.02 -15.11 3.26
CA GLU A 97 -13.88 -15.05 2.36
C GLU A 97 -12.74 -14.19 2.91
N ALA A 98 -13.02 -13.13 3.67
CA ALA A 98 -12.01 -12.33 4.36
C ALA A 98 -11.22 -13.17 5.35
N ASN A 99 -11.92 -13.92 6.20
CA ASN A 99 -11.28 -14.81 7.17
C ASN A 99 -10.47 -15.91 6.49
N ARG A 100 -11.01 -16.55 5.45
CA ARG A 100 -10.28 -17.55 4.66
C ARG A 100 -9.01 -16.97 4.03
N THR A 101 -9.13 -15.81 3.40
CA THR A 101 -8.02 -15.10 2.75
C THR A 101 -6.94 -14.69 3.75
N TYR A 102 -7.35 -14.23 4.94
CA TYR A 102 -6.43 -13.88 6.01
C TYR A 102 -5.55 -15.07 6.42
N GLU A 103 -6.18 -16.20 6.73
CA GLU A 103 -5.47 -17.42 7.16
C GLU A 103 -4.60 -18.00 6.03
N GLU A 104 -5.12 -18.05 4.80
CA GLU A 104 -4.46 -18.71 3.68
C GLU A 104 -3.34 -17.88 3.01
N LYS A 105 -3.42 -16.55 3.07
CA LYS A 105 -2.51 -15.66 2.32
C LYS A 105 -1.79 -14.66 3.20
N ILE A 106 -2.50 -13.88 4.01
CA ILE A 106 -1.88 -12.84 4.85
C ILE A 106 -0.90 -13.47 5.84
N LEU A 107 -1.30 -14.51 6.57
CA LEU A 107 -0.39 -15.18 7.51
C LEU A 107 0.85 -15.75 6.81
N LYS A 108 0.71 -16.32 5.60
CA LYS A 108 1.86 -16.78 4.81
C LYS A 108 2.82 -15.63 4.49
N ASN A 109 2.30 -14.46 4.12
CA ASN A 109 3.12 -13.27 3.88
C ASN A 109 3.81 -12.78 5.17
N VAL A 110 3.12 -12.78 6.32
CA VAL A 110 3.72 -12.47 7.63
C VAL A 110 4.88 -13.42 7.94
N TYR A 111 4.72 -14.72 7.74
CA TYR A 111 5.81 -15.69 7.94
C TYR A 111 6.96 -15.48 6.96
N ARG A 112 6.66 -15.27 5.68
CA ARG A 112 7.66 -15.18 4.63
C ARG A 112 8.49 -13.89 4.71
N TYR A 113 7.82 -12.75 4.88
CA TYR A 113 8.42 -11.43 4.76
C TYR A 113 8.67 -10.76 6.12
N ARG A 114 7.96 -11.16 7.19
CA ARG A 114 8.16 -10.66 8.56
C ARG A 114 8.69 -11.71 9.55
N LYS A 115 9.06 -12.90 9.07
CA LYS A 115 9.54 -14.06 9.88
C LYS A 115 8.57 -14.45 11.00
N GLY A 116 7.26 -14.24 10.78
CA GLY A 116 6.21 -14.59 11.73
C GLY A 116 6.00 -13.55 12.83
N ASN A 117 6.78 -12.47 12.84
CA ASN A 117 6.55 -11.37 13.78
C ASN A 117 5.29 -10.60 13.39
N LEU A 118 4.53 -10.15 14.38
CA LEU A 118 3.42 -9.24 14.16
C LEU A 118 3.95 -7.86 13.76
N LEU A 119 3.08 -7.05 13.16
CA LEU A 119 3.37 -5.64 12.93
C LEU A 119 3.72 -4.98 14.27
N LYS A 120 4.80 -4.21 14.31
CA LYS A 120 5.24 -3.55 15.55
C LYS A 120 4.16 -2.58 16.02
N ASP A 121 4.10 -2.34 17.33
CA ASP A 121 3.21 -1.33 17.90
C ASP A 121 3.41 0.03 17.19
N LEU A 122 2.30 0.54 16.65
CA LEU A 122 2.23 1.78 15.88
C LEU A 122 1.58 2.92 16.66
N LYS A 123 1.12 2.66 17.89
CA LYS A 123 0.42 3.65 18.69
C LYS A 123 1.28 4.89 18.90
N GLY A 124 0.70 6.05 18.59
CA GLY A 124 1.35 7.35 18.72
C GLY A 124 2.51 7.60 17.76
N LYS A 125 2.69 6.77 16.71
CA LYS A 125 3.71 7.01 15.68
C LYS A 125 3.19 7.86 14.54
N ASP A 126 4.09 8.62 13.92
CA ASP A 126 3.82 9.30 12.67
C ASP A 126 4.15 8.37 11.49
N ILE A 127 3.19 8.20 10.58
CA ILE A 127 3.28 7.21 9.50
C ILE A 127 3.32 7.89 8.13
N LEU A 128 4.28 7.50 7.30
CA LEU A 128 4.33 7.83 5.88
C LEU A 128 3.87 6.62 5.08
N VAL A 129 2.63 6.63 4.59
CA VAL A 129 2.12 5.58 3.72
C VAL A 129 2.66 5.79 2.31
N LEU A 130 3.47 4.86 1.81
CA LEU A 130 4.05 4.93 0.47
C LEU A 130 3.42 3.91 -0.48
N HIS A 131 2.99 4.40 -1.64
CA HIS A 131 2.55 3.61 -2.78
C HIS A 131 3.22 4.10 -4.05
N GLU A 132 3.64 3.20 -4.93
CA GLU A 132 4.12 3.65 -6.24
C GLU A 132 2.97 4.20 -7.08
N GLY A 133 1.81 3.53 -7.05
CA GLY A 133 0.60 3.98 -7.71
C GLY A 133 -0.64 3.49 -6.97
N CYS A 134 -1.73 4.26 -7.06
CA CYS A 134 -3.00 3.95 -6.42
C CYS A 134 -4.14 4.00 -7.44
N GLU A 135 -4.69 2.84 -7.83
CA GLU A 135 -5.71 2.79 -8.90
C GLU A 135 -7.12 3.01 -8.37
N THR A 136 -7.65 2.11 -7.55
CA THR A 136 -9.04 2.20 -7.05
C THR A 136 -9.13 2.80 -5.65
N GLY A 137 -8.00 3.07 -5.00
CA GLY A 137 -7.93 3.53 -3.62
C GLY A 137 -8.10 2.43 -2.55
N ILE A 138 -8.68 1.27 -2.89
CA ILE A 138 -9.10 0.29 -1.87
C ILE A 138 -7.94 -0.28 -1.04
N THR A 139 -6.78 -0.54 -1.65
CA THR A 139 -5.56 -0.97 -0.95
C THR A 139 -5.06 0.10 0.00
N ALA A 140 -5.01 1.36 -0.46
CA ALA A 140 -4.58 2.49 0.35
C ALA A 140 -5.53 2.70 1.54
N LEU A 141 -6.84 2.65 1.30
CA LEU A 141 -7.86 2.83 2.34
C LEU A 141 -7.85 1.70 3.38
N SER A 142 -7.65 0.45 2.96
CA SER A 142 -7.50 -0.68 3.89
C SER A 142 -6.29 -0.47 4.81
N CYS A 143 -5.17 0.00 4.27
CA CYS A 143 -4.00 0.36 5.06
C CYS A 143 -4.27 1.55 5.99
N ILE A 144 -4.78 2.68 5.47
CA ILE A 144 -5.05 3.89 6.26
C ILE A 144 -6.02 3.60 7.41
N LYS A 145 -7.14 2.90 7.15
CA LYS A 145 -8.09 2.53 8.20
C LYS A 145 -7.49 1.58 9.23
N SER A 146 -6.62 0.67 8.80
CA SER A 146 -5.86 -0.18 9.73
C SER A 146 -4.98 0.66 10.66
N LEU A 147 -4.25 1.63 10.11
CA LEU A 147 -3.37 2.51 10.87
C LEU A 147 -4.15 3.39 11.85
N LEU A 148 -5.30 3.94 11.43
CA LEU A 148 -6.17 4.72 12.31
C LEU A 148 -6.66 3.89 13.51
N LYS A 149 -6.97 2.60 13.32
CA LYS A 149 -7.34 1.68 14.41
C LYS A 149 -6.20 1.37 15.38
N GLU A 150 -4.95 1.44 14.91
CA GLU A 150 -3.76 1.29 15.74
C GLU A 150 -3.39 2.59 16.50
N GLU A 151 -4.25 3.61 16.46
CA GLU A 151 -4.07 4.89 17.19
C GLU A 151 -2.73 5.58 16.89
N VAL A 152 -2.35 5.61 15.60
CA VAL A 152 -1.20 6.39 15.11
C VAL A 152 -1.41 7.90 15.34
N ASN A 153 -0.33 8.66 15.45
CA ASN A 153 -0.38 10.11 15.71
C ASN A 153 -0.73 10.93 14.46
N SER A 154 -0.14 10.60 13.32
CA SER A 154 -0.45 11.22 12.03
C SER A 154 -0.22 10.25 10.87
N ILE A 155 -0.91 10.50 9.76
CA ILE A 155 -0.78 9.76 8.51
C ILE A 155 -0.55 10.76 7.38
N ILE A 156 0.63 10.68 6.76
CA ILE A 156 0.89 11.28 5.46
C ILE A 156 0.79 10.18 4.41
N TYR A 157 0.00 10.39 3.37
CA TYR A 157 -0.05 9.48 2.22
C TYR A 157 0.80 10.06 1.09
N ALA A 158 1.64 9.24 0.46
CA ALA A 158 2.40 9.69 -0.70
C ALA A 158 2.48 8.64 -1.81
N SER A 159 2.30 9.10 -3.06
CA SER A 159 2.33 8.24 -4.24
C SER A 159 2.92 8.93 -5.48
N ALA A 160 3.47 8.15 -6.41
CA ALA A 160 3.90 8.73 -7.69
C ALA A 160 2.70 9.12 -8.56
N LEU A 161 1.64 8.30 -8.59
CA LEU A 161 0.46 8.61 -9.38
C LEU A 161 -0.84 8.02 -8.80
N MET A 162 -1.94 8.68 -9.11
CA MET A 162 -3.29 8.19 -8.82
C MET A 162 -4.36 8.93 -9.63
N PRO A 163 -5.57 8.36 -9.77
CA PRO A 163 -6.71 9.08 -10.29
C PRO A 163 -7.09 10.30 -9.46
N SER A 164 -7.71 11.27 -10.13
CA SER A 164 -8.14 12.51 -9.49
C SER A 164 -9.17 12.32 -8.38
N ASP A 165 -10.17 11.49 -8.63
CA ASP A 165 -11.23 11.15 -7.69
C ASP A 165 -10.72 10.33 -6.50
N VAL A 166 -9.76 9.43 -6.73
CA VAL A 166 -9.09 8.66 -5.66
C VAL A 166 -8.26 9.56 -4.76
N TYR A 167 -7.54 10.54 -5.31
CA TYR A 167 -6.85 11.55 -4.51
C TYR A 167 -7.81 12.27 -3.57
N ASP A 168 -8.91 12.81 -4.13
CA ASP A 168 -9.87 13.60 -3.37
C ASP A 168 -10.51 12.74 -2.27
N TYR A 169 -10.80 11.47 -2.56
CA TYR A 169 -11.36 10.55 -1.58
C TYR A 169 -10.39 10.16 -0.46
N ILE A 170 -9.13 9.83 -0.79
CA ILE A 170 -8.10 9.49 0.22
C ILE A 170 -7.78 10.68 1.11
N SER A 171 -7.79 11.90 0.56
CA SER A 171 -7.47 13.14 1.30
C SER A 171 -8.36 13.38 2.53
N ILE A 172 -9.52 12.75 2.60
CA ILE A 172 -10.47 12.84 3.72
C ILE A 172 -9.97 12.06 4.95
N PHE A 173 -9.09 11.07 4.77
CA PHE A 173 -8.68 10.12 5.81
C PHE A 173 -7.25 10.31 6.31
N VAL A 174 -6.51 11.27 5.75
CA VAL A 174 -5.08 11.49 6.03
C VAL A 174 -4.82 12.97 6.29
N ASP A 175 -3.73 13.28 6.98
CA ASP A 175 -3.40 14.66 7.36
C ASP A 175 -2.85 15.47 6.17
N GLU A 176 -1.97 14.84 5.39
CA GLU A 176 -1.40 15.42 4.17
C GLU A 176 -1.27 14.34 3.09
N ILE A 177 -1.40 14.74 1.82
CA ILE A 177 -1.21 13.86 0.66
C ILE A 177 -0.24 14.48 -0.35
N PHE A 178 0.78 13.71 -0.74
CA PHE A 178 1.77 14.09 -1.76
C PHE A 178 1.62 13.18 -2.97
N CYS A 179 1.35 13.75 -4.14
CA CYS A 179 1.20 12.98 -5.36
C CYS A 179 1.94 13.66 -6.52
N VAL A 180 2.85 12.92 -7.17
CA VAL A 180 3.60 13.48 -8.29
C VAL A 180 2.68 13.78 -9.46
N GLN A 181 1.73 12.89 -9.79
CA GLN A 181 0.77 13.07 -10.88
C GLN A 181 -0.65 12.63 -10.49
N LYS A 182 -1.58 13.59 -10.49
CA LYS A 182 -3.03 13.39 -10.38
C LYS A 182 -3.63 13.31 -11.80
N ILE A 183 -4.38 12.25 -12.13
CA ILE A 183 -4.81 11.95 -13.52
C ILE A 183 -6.34 11.75 -13.60
N ASP A 184 -7.04 12.54 -14.41
CA ASP A 184 -8.51 12.45 -14.53
C ASP A 184 -9.01 11.22 -15.30
N HIS A 185 -8.29 10.81 -16.34
CA HIS A 185 -8.62 9.66 -17.20
C HIS A 185 -7.58 8.57 -17.01
N PHE A 186 -7.54 8.03 -15.79
CA PHE A 186 -6.60 7.02 -15.40
C PHE A 186 -6.85 5.70 -16.15
N VAL A 187 -5.78 5.04 -16.60
CA VAL A 187 -5.86 3.75 -17.32
C VAL A 187 -5.49 2.61 -16.38
N ASP A 188 -4.19 2.44 -16.12
CA ASP A 188 -3.60 1.51 -15.16
C ASP A 188 -2.23 2.07 -14.76
N ILE A 189 -1.61 1.55 -13.71
CA ILE A 189 -0.29 2.04 -13.26
C ILE A 189 0.77 1.83 -14.35
N GLU A 190 0.83 0.66 -14.98
CA GLU A 190 1.90 0.27 -15.91
C GLU A 190 1.94 1.13 -17.17
N PHE A 191 0.78 1.60 -17.64
CA PHE A 191 0.62 2.46 -18.82
C PHE A 191 1.42 3.78 -18.74
N TYR A 192 1.70 4.26 -17.53
CA TYR A 192 2.42 5.51 -17.30
C TYR A 192 3.93 5.32 -17.12
N PHE A 193 4.43 4.09 -17.13
CA PHE A 193 5.85 3.76 -17.05
C PHE A 193 6.36 3.29 -18.41
N LYS A 194 7.57 3.71 -18.78
CA LYS A 194 8.24 3.19 -19.97
C LYS A 194 8.75 1.77 -19.74
N ASN A 195 9.41 1.55 -18.60
CA ASN A 195 9.97 0.29 -18.18
C ASN A 195 9.42 -0.05 -16.80
N LYS A 196 8.46 -0.97 -16.72
CA LYS A 196 8.01 -1.51 -15.45
C LYS A 196 8.57 -2.91 -15.24
N THR A 197 9.38 -3.06 -14.19
CA THR A 197 9.88 -4.37 -13.77
C THR A 197 8.76 -5.14 -13.07
N ARG A 198 8.50 -6.36 -13.54
CA ARG A 198 7.65 -7.31 -12.81
C ARG A 198 8.53 -8.06 -11.81
N LEU A 199 8.25 -7.86 -10.53
CA LEU A 199 8.96 -8.52 -9.45
C LEU A 199 8.30 -9.85 -9.12
N GLU A 200 9.11 -10.90 -9.06
CA GLU A 200 8.73 -12.18 -8.50
C GLU A 200 9.04 -12.22 -7.00
N SER A 201 8.55 -13.25 -6.31
CA SER A 201 8.72 -13.33 -4.85
C SER A 201 10.18 -13.40 -4.38
N GLN A 202 11.08 -13.89 -5.24
CA GLN A 202 12.51 -13.99 -4.94
C GLN A 202 13.16 -12.60 -5.00
N ASP A 203 12.87 -11.82 -6.04
CA ASP A 203 13.36 -10.44 -6.19
C ASP A 203 12.95 -9.58 -5.00
N ILE A 204 11.69 -9.72 -4.54
CA ILE A 204 11.21 -9.03 -3.34
C ILE A 204 12.04 -9.39 -2.11
N LEU A 205 12.32 -10.69 -1.89
CA LEU A 205 13.11 -11.12 -0.73
C LEU A 205 14.54 -10.59 -0.79
N GLU A 206 15.17 -10.62 -1.96
CA GLU A 206 16.53 -10.09 -2.16
C GLU A 206 16.58 -8.60 -1.82
N ILE A 207 15.64 -7.79 -2.32
CA ILE A 207 15.56 -6.37 -1.98
C ILE A 207 15.40 -6.15 -0.46
N LEU A 208 14.55 -6.95 0.20
CA LEU A 208 14.30 -6.82 1.63
C LEU A 208 15.49 -7.26 2.49
N GLU A 209 16.23 -8.28 2.07
CA GLU A 209 17.42 -8.78 2.76
C GLU A 209 18.62 -7.84 2.60
N GLU A 210 18.74 -7.16 1.47
CA GLU A 210 19.76 -6.13 1.22
C GLU A 210 19.39 -4.75 1.81
N SER A 211 18.12 -4.54 2.17
CA SER A 211 17.65 -3.24 2.64
C SER A 211 18.15 -2.89 4.04
N GLU A 212 18.89 -1.78 4.12
CA GLU A 212 19.28 -1.18 5.40
C GLU A 212 18.12 -0.53 6.16
N TYR A 213 16.90 -0.49 5.64
CA TYR A 213 15.78 0.21 6.29
C TYR A 213 14.56 -0.68 6.54
N TYR A 214 14.55 -1.91 6.03
CA TYR A 214 13.47 -2.85 6.30
C TYR A 214 13.53 -3.37 7.74
N LEU A 215 12.57 -2.95 8.58
CA LEU A 215 12.59 -3.25 10.02
C LEU A 215 12.56 -4.74 10.37
N PRO A 216 11.77 -5.58 9.70
CA PRO A 216 11.61 -6.97 10.14
C PRO A 216 12.83 -7.86 10.01
N LEU A 217 13.77 -7.51 9.12
CA LEU A 217 14.99 -8.29 8.88
C LEU A 217 16.24 -7.64 9.48
N LYS A 218 16.11 -6.45 10.08
CA LYS A 218 17.18 -5.87 10.90
C LYS A 218 17.42 -6.73 12.13
N ARG A 219 18.68 -7.13 12.30
CA ARG A 219 19.21 -7.77 13.51
C ARG A 219 19.42 -6.75 14.62
#